data_AF-A0A0K8R6Y9-F1
#
_entry.id   AF-A0A0K8R6Y9-F1
#
_cell.length_a   1.000
_cell.length_b   1.000
_cell.length_c   1.000
_cell.angle_alpha   90.00
_cell.angle_beta   90.00
_cell.angle_gamma   90.00
#
_symmetry.space_group_name_H-M   'P 1'
#
loop_
_entity.id
_entity.type
_entity.pdbx_description
1 polymer ?
#
loop_
_entity_poly.entity_id
_entity_poly.type
_entity_poly.pdbx_seq_one_letter_code
_entity_poly.pdbx_strand_id
1 'polypeptide(L)' 'MLKMAQKLTLIMLVVFGLLAISTFNHVACSRRDRGNADRPPCTTTPCSNNGPCSTPPCSKCSSHPWGTGTCTY' A
#
# COMPACT_ATOMS: atom_id res chain seq x y z
N MET A 1 -12.25 48.19 11.10
CA MET A 1 -11.33 47.11 11.54
C MET A 1 -11.85 45.70 11.25
N LEU A 2 -13.16 45.46 11.27
CA LEU A 2 -13.80 44.16 10.98
C LEU A 2 -13.37 43.51 9.64
N LYS A 3 -13.12 44.32 8.60
CA LYS A 3 -12.73 43.87 7.25
C LYS A 3 -11.33 43.23 7.18
N MET A 4 -10.42 43.64 8.05
CA MET A 4 -9.08 43.04 8.16
C MET A 4 -9.13 41.73 8.96
N ALA A 5 -9.95 41.68 10.01
CA ALA A 5 -10.16 40.49 10.82
C ALA A 5 -10.80 39.34 10.01
N GLN A 6 -11.80 39.65 9.17
CA GLN A 6 -12.44 38.68 8.28
C GLN A 6 -11.48 38.13 7.22
N LYS A 7 -10.54 38.95 6.73
CA LYS A 7 -9.54 38.52 5.75
C LYS A 7 -8.49 37.61 6.39
N LEU A 8 -8.13 37.90 7.63
CA LEU A 8 -7.18 37.09 8.41
C LEU A 8 -7.75 35.70 8.73
N THR A 9 -9.01 35.60 9.16
CA THR A 9 -9.64 34.32 9.46
C THR A 9 -9.79 33.43 8.21
N LEU A 10 -10.10 34.02 7.06
CA LEU A 10 -10.14 33.31 5.78
C LEU A 10 -8.78 32.70 5.41
N ILE A 11 -7.70 33.48 5.55
CA ILE A 11 -6.34 32.99 5.27
C ILE A 11 -5.97 31.85 6.22
N MET A 12 -6.29 31.98 7.51
CA MET A 12 -6.03 30.93 8.50
C MET A 12 -6.74 29.63 8.13
N LEU A 13 -8.03 29.69 7.76
CA LEU A 13 -8.80 28.50 7.39
C LEU A 13 -8.21 27.78 6.16
N VAL A 14 -7.77 28.53 5.15
CA VAL A 14 -7.10 27.98 3.96
C VAL A 14 -5.77 27.30 4.35
N VAL A 15 -4.96 27.94 5.20
CA VAL A 15 -3.68 27.37 5.65
C VAL A 15 -3.89 26.08 6.44
N PHE A 16 -4.84 26.06 7.39
CA PHE A 16 -5.18 24.86 8.14
C PHE A 16 -5.74 23.74 7.24
N GLY A 17 -6.57 24.09 6.25
CA GLY A 17 -7.08 23.12 5.27
C GLY A 17 -5.99 22.48 4.42
N LEU A 18 -5.03 23.28 3.92
CA LEU A 18 -3.89 22.78 3.14
C LEU A 18 -2.95 21.90 3.98
N LEU A 19 -2.71 22.27 5.24
CA LEU A 19 -1.92 21.46 6.17
C LEU A 19 -2.61 20.11 6.46
N ALA A 20 -3.94 20.10 6.63
CA ALA A 20 -4.69 18.88 6.83
C ALA A 20 -4.65 17.93 5.62
N ILE A 21 -4.69 18.44 4.38
CA ILE A 21 -4.57 17.60 3.18
C ILE A 21 -3.16 16.97 3.07
N SER A 22 -2.14 17.72 3.46
CA SER A 22 -0.74 17.27 3.42
C SER A 22 -0.48 16.07 4.34
N THR A 23 -1.17 15.98 5.49
CA THR A 23 -1.04 14.83 6.41
C THR A 23 -1.67 13.56 5.85
N PHE A 24 -2.76 13.66 5.09
CA PHE A 24 -3.35 12.48 4.42
C PHE A 24 -2.43 11.88 3.36
N ASN A 25 -1.71 12.72 2.61
CA ASN A 25 -0.80 12.25 1.56
C ASN A 25 0.38 11.45 2.15
N HIS A 26 0.88 11.85 3.32
CA HIS A 26 1.95 11.11 4.00
C HIS A 26 1.49 9.75 4.56
N VAL A 27 0.23 9.63 5.00
CA VAL A 27 -0.30 8.38 5.57
C VAL A 27 -0.71 7.39 4.47
N ALA A 28 -1.18 7.87 3.32
CA ALA A 28 -1.62 7.03 2.21
C ALA A 28 -0.45 6.25 1.56
N CYS A 29 0.76 6.81 1.51
CA CYS A 29 1.93 6.17 0.91
C CYS A 29 2.67 5.19 1.83
N SER A 30 2.30 5.03 3.12
CA SER A 30 3.12 4.22 4.05
C SER A 30 2.63 2.77 4.26
N ARG A 31 1.36 2.47 3.92
CA ARG A 31 0.77 1.15 4.19
C ARG A 31 0.51 0.29 2.96
N ARG A 32 0.39 0.90 1.77
CA ARG A 32 0.04 0.17 0.53
C ARG A 32 1.22 -0.65 -0.01
N ASP A 33 2.45 -0.18 0.21
CA ASP A 33 3.67 -0.81 -0.32
C ASP A 33 4.31 -1.84 0.61
N ARG A 34 3.79 -2.00 1.84
CA ARG A 34 4.28 -3.02 2.80
C ARG A 34 3.97 -4.45 2.36
N GLY A 35 3.04 -4.67 1.43
CA GLY A 35 2.68 -5.99 0.94
C GLY A 35 3.76 -6.67 0.06
N ASN A 36 4.77 -5.92 -0.38
CA ASN A 36 5.87 -6.43 -1.21
C ASN A 36 7.21 -6.52 -0.47
N ALA A 37 7.30 -6.01 0.77
CA ALA A 37 8.59 -5.81 1.44
C ALA A 37 9.20 -7.09 2.06
N ASP A 38 8.38 -8.11 2.35
CA ASP A 38 8.84 -9.32 3.07
C ASP A 38 8.23 -10.60 2.48
N ARG A 39 8.29 -10.73 1.15
CA ARG A 39 7.88 -11.99 0.53
C ARG A 39 8.99 -13.03 0.65
N PRO A 40 8.68 -14.26 1.11
CA PRO A 40 9.67 -15.32 1.17
C PRO A 40 10.15 -15.67 -0.24
N PRO A 41 11.42 -16.09 -0.41
CA PRO A 41 12.05 -16.29 -1.72
C PRO A 41 11.33 -17.34 -2.57
N CYS A 42 10.57 -18.25 -1.95
CA CYS A 42 9.76 -19.22 -2.67
C CYS A 42 8.63 -18.58 -3.50
N THR A 43 8.20 -17.34 -3.21
CA THR A 43 7.10 -16.67 -3.95
C THR A 43 7.47 -16.17 -5.35
N THR A 44 8.76 -16.17 -5.68
CA THR A 44 9.27 -15.90 -7.04
C THR A 44 9.44 -17.18 -7.86
N THR A 45 9.26 -18.36 -7.26
CA THR A 45 9.40 -19.64 -7.94
C THR A 45 8.19 -19.88 -8.85
N PRO A 46 8.39 -20.05 -10.18
CA PRO A 46 7.31 -20.40 -11.08
C PRO A 46 6.83 -21.83 -10.81
N CYS A 47 5.53 -22.04 -10.98
CA CYS A 47 4.91 -23.35 -10.76
C CYS A 47 3.69 -23.56 -11.67
N SER A 48 3.44 -24.81 -12.04
CA SER A 48 2.20 -25.24 -12.74
C SER A 48 1.33 -26.16 -11.88
N ASN A 49 1.89 -26.67 -10.80
CA ASN A 49 1.27 -27.57 -9.82
C ASN A 49 1.98 -27.38 -8.47
N ASN A 50 1.45 -27.97 -7.40
CA ASN A 50 1.96 -27.75 -6.04
C ASN A 50 3.34 -28.39 -5.75
N GLY A 51 3.84 -29.28 -6.62
CA GLY A 51 5.11 -29.99 -6.44
C GLY A 51 6.33 -29.09 -6.17
N PRO A 52 6.61 -28.06 -6.98
CA PRO A 52 7.68 -27.09 -6.73
C PRO A 52 7.48 -26.20 -5.49
N CYS A 53 6.30 -26.20 -4.87
CA CYS A 53 5.95 -25.37 -3.72
C CYS A 53 5.98 -26.20 -2.42
N SER A 54 7.06 -26.96 -2.22
CA SER A 54 7.24 -27.89 -1.08
C SER A 54 8.12 -27.36 0.04
N THR A 55 8.64 -26.14 -0.10
CA THR A 55 9.52 -25.50 0.89
C THR A 55 8.74 -24.49 1.72
N PRO A 56 8.59 -24.70 3.04
CA PRO A 56 7.95 -23.75 3.94
C PRO A 56 8.60 -22.35 3.84
N PRO A 57 7.82 -21.26 3.85
CA PRO A 57 6.38 -21.21 4.10
C PRO A 57 5.50 -21.48 2.86
N CYS A 58 6.07 -21.60 1.67
CA CYS A 58 5.26 -21.85 0.47
C CYS A 58 4.77 -23.29 0.43
N SER A 59 3.45 -23.45 0.26
CA SER A 59 2.78 -24.77 0.29
C SER A 59 1.98 -25.06 -0.99
N LYS A 60 1.69 -24.04 -1.79
CA LYS A 60 0.73 -24.11 -2.89
C LYS A 60 1.22 -23.34 -4.10
N CYS A 61 0.77 -23.77 -5.27
CA CYS A 61 0.95 -23.04 -6.50
C CYS A 61 -0.29 -22.20 -6.83
N SER A 62 -0.07 -20.95 -7.23
CA SER A 62 -1.13 -20.07 -7.74
C SER A 62 -1.40 -20.33 -9.24
N SER A 63 -1.81 -21.55 -9.59
CA SER A 63 -1.97 -22.02 -10.99
C SER A 63 -3.38 -21.91 -11.57
N HIS A 64 -4.28 -21.15 -10.93
CA HIS A 64 -5.66 -20.96 -11.40
C HIS A 64 -5.72 -19.91 -12.53
N PRO A 65 -6.84 -19.78 -13.27
CA PRO A 65 -6.97 -18.79 -14.36
C PRO A 65 -6.74 -17.32 -13.95
N TRP A 66 -6.84 -17.02 -12.65
CA TRP A 66 -6.55 -15.71 -12.07
C TRP A 66 -5.35 -15.72 -11.10
N GLY A 67 -4.55 -16.80 -11.13
CA GLY A 67 -3.37 -16.96 -10.30
C GLY A 67 -2.13 -16.31 -10.90
N THR A 68 -1.06 -16.22 -10.10
CA THR A 68 0.21 -15.59 -10.49
C THR A 68 1.18 -16.54 -11.21
N GLY A 69 0.87 -17.84 -11.26
CA GLY A 69 1.79 -18.85 -11.79
C GLY A 69 3.04 -19.05 -10.93
N THR A 70 3.00 -18.60 -9.67
CA THR A 70 4.11 -18.70 -8.71
C THR A 70 3.66 -19.34 -7.40
N CYS A 71 4.62 -19.84 -6.62
CA CYS A 71 4.32 -20.42 -5.32
C CYS A 71 3.79 -19.37 -4.34
N THR A 72 2.91 -19.81 -3.45
CA THR A 72 2.30 -19.03 -2.37
C THR A 72 2.31 -19.83 -1.07
N TYR A 73 2.21 -19.12 0.06
CA TYR A 73 2.01 -19.72 1.37
C TYR A 73 0.56 -20.20 1.55
#